data_AF-A0A643CDI8-F1
#
_entry.id   AF-A0A643CDI8-F1
#
_cell.length_a   1.000
_cell.length_b   1.000
_cell.length_c   1.000
_cell.angle_alpha   90.00
_cell.angle_beta   90.00
_cell.angle_gamma   90.00
#
_symmetry.space_group_name_H-M   'P 1'
#
loop_
_entity.id
_entity.type
_entity.pdbx_description
1 polymer ?
#
loop_
_entity_poly.entity_id
_entity_poly.type
_entity_poly.pdbx_seq_one_letter_code
_entity_poly.pdbx_strand_id
1 'polypeptide(L)'
;MYLTSLFEVLPQQVTIDAIREVETLPRKYKKECEEGEINIQVQSSAPEEEQEGPRAETPSTVTEVDMDLDNYQIALEEVLTWLLSAEDTFQEQDDISDDVEEVKDQFATHEAFMMELTAHQSSVGNVLQAGNQLITQGTLSDEEEFEIQEQMTLLNARWEALRVASMDRQS
;
A
#
# COMPACT_ATOMS: atom_id res chain seq x y z
N MET A 1 25.71 21.47 10.06
CA MET A 1 25.07 20.24 10.55
C MET A 1 24.29 19.72 9.35
N TYR A 2 24.70 18.60 8.76
CA TYR A 2 24.15 18.13 7.49
C TYR A 2 22.82 17.39 7.75
N LEU A 3 21.69 18.01 7.46
CA LEU A 3 20.42 17.31 7.23
C LEU A 3 20.32 17.02 5.74
N THR A 4 21.09 16.03 5.28
CA THR A 4 20.95 15.49 3.94
C THR A 4 19.64 14.73 3.89
N SER A 5 18.65 15.38 3.29
CA SER A 5 17.67 14.78 2.39
C SER A 5 17.09 13.43 2.84
N LEU A 6 16.06 13.49 3.69
CA LEU A 6 15.17 12.34 3.90
C LEU A 6 14.34 12.01 2.63
N PHE A 7 14.38 12.88 1.62
CA PHE A 7 13.64 12.74 0.36
C PHE A 7 14.48 12.24 -0.83
N GLU A 8 15.79 12.04 -0.67
CA GLU A 8 16.65 11.50 -1.74
C GLU A 8 16.48 9.98 -1.96
N VAL A 9 15.82 9.27 -1.04
CA VAL A 9 15.68 7.80 -1.09
C VAL A 9 14.22 7.36 -1.06
N LEU A 10 13.35 8.08 -1.77
CA LEU A 10 12.11 7.46 -2.23
C LEU A 10 12.45 6.65 -3.50
N PRO A 11 12.12 5.35 -3.55
CA PRO A 11 12.43 4.52 -4.70
C PRO A 11 11.74 5.15 -5.92
N GLN A 12 12.57 5.66 -6.82
CA GLN A 12 12.13 6.18 -8.09
C GLN A 12 11.38 5.04 -8.80
N GLN A 13 10.19 5.37 -9.30
CA GLN A 13 9.53 4.69 -10.42
C GLN A 13 8.91 3.32 -10.08
N VAL A 14 7.62 3.32 -9.71
CA VAL A 14 6.74 2.26 -10.25
C VAL A 14 6.54 2.60 -11.72
N THR A 15 7.45 2.14 -12.58
CA THR A 15 7.27 2.25 -14.02
C THR A 15 6.07 1.41 -14.43
N ILE A 16 5.20 1.97 -15.28
CA ILE A 16 4.03 1.30 -15.89
C ILE A 16 4.34 -0.11 -16.46
N ASP A 17 5.58 -0.39 -16.82
CA ASP A 17 6.02 -1.71 -17.31
C ASP A 17 6.00 -2.81 -16.25
N ALA A 18 6.12 -2.50 -14.95
CA ALA A 18 6.03 -3.50 -13.87
C ALA A 18 4.62 -4.06 -13.67
N ILE A 19 3.60 -3.33 -14.15
CA ILE A 19 2.18 -3.72 -14.03
C ILE A 19 1.77 -4.63 -15.20
N ARG A 20 2.45 -4.53 -16.36
CA ARG A 20 2.06 -5.25 -17.58
C ARG A 20 2.50 -6.72 -17.62
N GLU A 21 3.39 -7.15 -16.72
CA GLU A 21 3.90 -8.54 -16.71
C GLU A 21 2.86 -9.55 -16.16
N VAL A 22 1.88 -9.11 -15.37
CA VAL A 22 0.83 -9.98 -14.81
C VAL A 22 -0.24 -10.36 -15.86
N GLU A 23 -0.42 -9.57 -16.93
CA GLU A 23 -1.43 -9.83 -17.97
C GLU A 23 -1.07 -10.95 -18.96
N THR A 24 0.18 -11.43 -18.99
CA THR A 24 0.63 -12.41 -20.00
C THR A 24 0.83 -13.82 -19.46
N LEU A 25 0.60 -14.03 -18.15
CA LEU A 25 0.75 -15.35 -17.55
C LEU A 25 -0.43 -16.26 -17.93
N PRO A 26 -0.19 -17.44 -18.52
CA PRO A 26 -1.25 -18.38 -18.85
C PRO A 26 -1.87 -18.93 -17.56
N ARG A 27 -3.11 -18.54 -17.27
CA ARG A 27 -3.95 -19.08 -16.17
C ARG A 27 -4.26 -20.56 -16.39
N LYS A 28 -3.34 -21.49 -16.11
CA LYS A 28 -3.66 -22.92 -15.97
C LYS A 28 -2.72 -23.62 -14.99
N TYR A 29 -3.20 -23.91 -13.79
CA TYR A 29 -2.94 -25.22 -13.17
C TYR A 29 -4.07 -25.62 -12.22
N LYS A 30 -5.11 -26.21 -12.81
CA LYS A 30 -6.05 -27.08 -12.08
C LYS A 30 -5.34 -28.44 -11.97
N LYS A 31 -4.96 -28.84 -10.76
CA LYS A 31 -4.25 -30.10 -10.48
C LYS A 31 -5.27 -31.24 -10.43
N GLU A 32 -5.50 -31.91 -11.56
CA GLU A 32 -6.06 -33.27 -11.60
C GLU A 32 -4.87 -34.23 -11.80
N CYS A 33 -4.55 -35.02 -10.78
CA CYS A 33 -3.70 -36.20 -10.93
C CYS A 33 -4.55 -37.40 -10.52
N GLU A 34 -5.07 -38.09 -11.53
CA GLU A 34 -5.66 -39.42 -11.44
C GLU A 34 -4.60 -40.49 -11.16
N GLU A 35 -5.11 -41.62 -10.66
CA GLU A 35 -4.45 -42.83 -10.20
C GLU A 35 -3.42 -43.44 -11.17
N GLY A 36 -2.36 -44.00 -10.59
CA GLY A 36 -1.40 -44.87 -11.27
C GLY A 36 -0.83 -45.91 -10.31
N GLU A 37 -1.27 -47.16 -10.48
CA GLU A 37 -0.92 -48.35 -9.72
C GLU A 37 0.60 -48.65 -9.76
N ILE A 38 1.18 -49.02 -8.61
CA ILE A 38 2.43 -49.81 -8.58
C ILE A 38 2.32 -50.88 -7.48
N ASN A 39 2.22 -52.13 -7.92
CA ASN A 39 2.17 -53.35 -7.11
C ASN A 39 3.56 -54.01 -7.07
N ILE A 40 4.13 -54.21 -5.87
CA ILE A 40 5.18 -55.22 -5.61
C ILE A 40 4.97 -55.84 -4.22
N GLN A 41 4.59 -57.12 -4.17
CA GLN A 41 4.65 -58.03 -3.00
C GLN A 41 6.11 -58.54 -2.82
N VAL A 42 6.67 -58.88 -1.65
CA VAL A 42 6.28 -59.91 -0.66
C VAL A 42 7.05 -59.74 0.70
N GLN A 43 6.28 -59.84 1.81
CA GLN A 43 6.52 -60.34 3.21
C GLN A 43 7.79 -60.06 4.04
N SER A 44 7.60 -59.55 5.28
CA SER A 44 7.53 -60.38 6.52
C SER A 44 7.31 -59.55 7.82
N SER A 45 6.42 -60.05 8.70
CA SER A 45 6.37 -59.98 10.19
C SER A 45 6.27 -58.64 10.97
N ALA A 46 5.26 -58.56 11.87
CA ALA A 46 4.99 -57.51 12.89
C ALA A 46 5.64 -57.86 14.27
N PRO A 47 5.43 -57.15 15.42
CA PRO A 47 4.72 -55.88 15.70
C PRO A 47 5.41 -54.91 16.75
N GLU A 48 4.70 -53.81 17.08
CA GLU A 48 4.69 -52.97 18.33
C GLU A 48 5.68 -51.79 18.62
N GLU A 49 5.06 -50.81 19.29
CA GLU A 49 5.53 -49.75 20.23
C GLU A 49 5.88 -48.32 19.75
N GLU A 50 4.94 -47.41 20.11
CA GLU A 50 5.10 -46.13 20.82
C GLU A 50 6.16 -45.12 20.39
N GLN A 51 5.73 -43.91 19.98
CA GLN A 51 6.18 -42.68 20.65
C GLN A 51 5.40 -41.42 20.23
N GLU A 52 5.11 -40.61 21.24
CA GLU A 52 4.58 -39.25 21.20
C GLU A 52 5.17 -38.36 20.11
N GLY A 53 4.30 -37.58 19.48
CA GLY A 53 4.66 -36.31 18.88
C GLY A 53 3.46 -35.39 18.90
N PRO A 54 3.42 -34.33 19.73
CA PRO A 54 2.42 -33.29 19.55
C PRO A 54 2.79 -32.58 18.24
N ARG A 55 2.07 -32.91 17.17
CA ARG A 55 2.14 -32.18 15.92
C ARG A 55 1.60 -30.79 16.23
N ALA A 56 2.50 -29.83 16.37
CA ALA A 56 2.16 -28.42 16.48
C ALA A 56 1.36 -28.05 15.22
N GLU A 57 0.05 -28.07 15.34
CA GLU A 57 -0.81 -27.23 14.54
C GLU A 57 -0.44 -25.82 14.95
N THR A 58 0.41 -25.16 14.18
CA THR A 58 0.43 -23.71 14.18
C THR A 58 -0.74 -23.28 13.31
N PRO A 59 -1.89 -22.86 13.88
CA PRO A 59 -2.74 -21.95 13.15
C PRO A 59 -1.92 -20.65 13.05
N SER A 60 -1.12 -20.53 11.98
CA SER A 60 -0.66 -19.22 11.54
C SER A 60 -1.90 -18.51 11.00
N THR A 61 -2.75 -18.05 11.91
CA THR A 61 -3.75 -17.05 11.63
C THR A 61 -3.00 -15.74 11.54
N VAL A 62 -2.28 -15.54 10.44
CA VAL A 62 -2.22 -14.19 9.90
C VAL A 62 -3.67 -13.92 9.55
N THR A 63 -4.42 -13.29 10.46
CA THR A 63 -5.63 -12.59 10.07
C THR A 63 -5.14 -11.49 9.15
N GLU A 64 -4.96 -11.83 7.88
CA GLU A 64 -5.12 -10.88 6.78
C GLU A 64 -6.50 -10.31 7.05
N VAL A 65 -6.55 -9.11 7.63
CA VAL A 65 -7.80 -8.37 7.76
C VAL A 65 -8.22 -8.18 6.31
N ASP A 66 -9.20 -8.98 5.89
CA ASP A 66 -9.73 -8.92 4.53
C ASP A 66 -10.21 -7.48 4.36
N MET A 67 -9.49 -6.72 3.54
CA MET A 67 -9.82 -5.35 3.22
C MET A 67 -11.06 -5.42 2.35
N ASP A 68 -12.21 -5.21 2.97
CA ASP A 68 -13.50 -5.11 2.27
C ASP A 68 -13.76 -3.68 1.82
N LEU A 69 -14.79 -3.53 0.98
CA LEU A 69 -15.16 -2.25 0.37
C LEU A 69 -15.44 -1.18 1.42
N ASP A 70 -16.10 -1.54 2.52
CA ASP A 70 -16.46 -0.61 3.60
C ASP A 70 -15.21 -0.08 4.32
N ASN A 71 -14.26 -0.96 4.67
CA ASN A 71 -13.01 -0.53 5.30
C ASN A 71 -12.14 0.32 4.36
N TYR A 72 -12.13 0.00 3.06
CA TYR A 72 -11.47 0.84 2.05
C TYR A 72 -12.09 2.23 1.98
N GLN A 73 -13.43 2.33 1.95
CA GLN A 73 -14.12 3.62 1.88
C GLN A 73 -13.83 4.49 3.10
N ILE A 74 -13.83 3.91 4.30
CA ILE A 74 -13.46 4.63 5.54
C ILE A 74 -12.03 5.15 5.45
N ALA A 75 -11.07 4.29 5.09
CA ALA A 75 -9.67 4.67 5.00
C ALA A 75 -9.44 5.76 3.93
N LEU A 76 -10.15 5.67 2.79
CA LEU A 76 -10.12 6.67 1.75
C LEU A 76 -10.65 8.03 2.24
N GLU A 77 -11.80 8.03 2.93
CA GLU A 77 -12.40 9.26 3.47
C GLU A 77 -11.47 9.95 4.48
N GLU A 78 -10.85 9.18 5.38
CA GLU A 78 -9.87 9.70 6.34
C GLU A 78 -8.71 10.40 5.63
N VAL A 79 -8.13 9.75 4.61
CA VAL A 79 -7.02 10.32 3.84
C VAL A 79 -7.47 11.55 3.04
N LEU A 80 -8.65 11.53 2.40
CA LEU A 80 -9.15 12.67 1.62
C LEU A 80 -9.48 13.88 2.51
N THR A 81 -10.00 13.63 3.71
CA THR A 81 -10.29 14.68 4.70
C THR A 81 -9.00 15.32 5.19
N TRP A 82 -8.00 14.50 5.52
CA TRP A 82 -6.68 15.00 5.87
C TRP A 82 -6.07 15.80 4.72
N LEU A 83 -6.12 15.28 3.49
CA LEU A 83 -5.54 15.93 2.32
C LEU A 83 -6.16 17.29 2.04
N LEU A 84 -7.49 17.42 2.22
CA LEU A 84 -8.17 18.71 2.15
C LEU A 84 -7.63 19.70 3.19
N SER A 85 -7.52 19.27 4.45
CA SER A 85 -6.97 20.12 5.52
C SER A 85 -5.51 20.51 5.27
N ALA A 86 -4.70 19.61 4.72
CA ALA A 86 -3.30 19.86 4.39
C ALA A 86 -3.16 20.83 3.21
N GLU A 87 -4.01 20.70 2.18
CA GLU A 87 -4.08 21.65 1.07
C GLU A 87 -4.47 23.05 1.54
N ASP A 88 -5.47 23.17 2.41
CA ASP A 88 -5.87 24.46 3.00
C ASP A 88 -4.73 25.06 3.84
N THR A 89 -4.10 24.26 4.70
CA THR A 89 -2.95 24.70 5.52
C THR A 89 -1.77 25.16 4.66
N PHE A 90 -1.52 24.51 3.53
CA PHE A 90 -0.48 24.91 2.60
C PHE A 90 -0.82 26.23 1.90
N GLN A 91 -2.08 26.42 1.47
CA GLN A 91 -2.55 27.66 0.84
C GLN A 91 -2.53 28.87 1.78
N GLU A 92 -2.72 28.64 3.08
CA GLU A 92 -2.64 29.69 4.11
C GLU A 92 -1.19 30.15 4.40
N GLN A 93 -0.16 29.45 3.92
CA GLN A 93 1.22 29.89 4.11
C GLN A 93 1.52 31.11 3.24
N ASP A 94 1.93 32.21 3.88
CA ASP A 94 2.33 33.44 3.20
C ASP A 94 3.54 33.25 2.27
N ASP A 95 3.69 34.19 1.34
CA ASP A 95 4.89 34.37 0.53
C ASP A 95 6.12 34.52 1.42
N ILE A 96 7.28 34.09 0.92
CA ILE A 96 8.55 34.16 1.65
C ILE A 96 8.88 35.63 1.93
N SER A 97 9.09 35.97 3.21
CA SER A 97 9.43 37.33 3.63
C SER A 97 10.88 37.71 3.28
N ASP A 98 11.15 39.01 3.21
CA ASP A 98 12.52 39.56 3.15
C ASP A 98 13.14 39.72 4.56
N ASP A 99 12.35 39.63 5.63
CA ASP A 99 12.82 39.70 7.01
C ASP A 99 13.33 38.34 7.51
N VAL A 100 14.55 38.33 8.03
CA VAL A 100 15.24 37.10 8.43
C VAL A 100 14.56 36.40 9.61
N GLU A 101 13.96 37.14 10.56
CA GLU A 101 13.26 36.50 11.67
C GLU A 101 11.94 35.91 11.20
N GLU A 102 11.19 36.61 10.33
CA GLU A 102 9.98 36.07 9.73
C GLU A 102 10.25 34.81 8.89
N VAL A 103 11.32 34.81 8.09
CA VAL A 103 11.72 33.63 7.29
C VAL A 103 12.03 32.43 8.17
N LYS A 104 12.61 32.61 9.36
CA LYS A 104 12.86 31.49 10.29
C LYS A 104 11.57 30.88 10.79
N ASP A 105 10.59 31.71 11.13
CA ASP A 105 9.28 31.25 11.59
C ASP A 105 8.52 30.55 10.45
N GLN A 106 8.58 31.10 9.23
CA GLN A 106 8.05 30.48 8.02
C GLN A 106 8.72 29.12 7.74
N PHE A 107 10.04 29.03 7.90
CA PHE A 107 10.79 27.79 7.72
C PHE A 107 10.37 26.73 8.74
N ALA A 108 10.30 27.07 10.04
CA ALA A 108 9.90 26.14 11.08
C ALA A 108 8.46 25.63 10.88
N THR A 109 7.55 26.52 10.47
CA THR A 109 6.17 26.16 10.14
C THR A 109 6.13 25.17 8.97
N HIS A 110 6.88 25.47 7.92
CA HIS A 110 6.92 24.63 6.72
C HIS A 110 7.66 23.29 6.96
N GLU A 111 8.67 23.26 7.83
CA GLU A 111 9.33 22.03 8.28
C GLU A 111 8.34 21.10 9.01
N ALA A 112 7.51 21.66 9.91
CA ALA A 112 6.47 20.90 10.59
C ALA A 112 5.45 20.31 9.60
N PHE A 113 5.05 21.10 8.61
CA PHE A 113 4.16 20.65 7.54
C PHE A 113 4.77 19.49 6.72
N MET A 114 6.06 19.56 6.39
CA MET A 114 6.75 18.48 5.66
C MET A 114 6.87 17.18 6.47
N MET A 115 7.03 17.29 7.79
CA MET A 115 6.97 16.12 8.67
C MET A 115 5.58 15.48 8.67
N GLU A 116 4.52 16.30 8.67
CA GLU A 116 3.15 15.81 8.60
C GLU A 116 2.85 15.11 7.27
N LEU A 117 3.28 15.68 6.14
CA LEU A 117 3.20 15.02 4.83
C LEU A 117 3.89 13.65 4.90
N THR A 118 5.11 13.59 5.42
CA THR A 118 5.86 12.34 5.53
C THR A 118 5.13 11.30 6.38
N ALA A 119 4.49 11.72 7.49
CA ALA A 119 3.76 10.83 8.37
C ALA A 119 2.54 10.18 7.68
N HIS A 120 1.90 10.87 6.72
CA HIS A 120 0.72 10.39 6.01
C HIS A 120 1.04 9.62 4.71
N GLN A 121 2.31 9.60 4.28
CA GLN A 121 2.75 8.91 3.07
C GLN A 121 2.38 7.42 3.07
N SER A 122 2.47 6.76 4.22
CA SER A 122 2.08 5.35 4.36
C SER A 122 0.57 5.15 4.26
N SER A 123 -0.23 6.03 4.88
CA SER A 123 -1.69 5.98 4.83
C SER A 123 -2.21 6.12 3.40
N VAL A 124 -1.67 7.08 2.62
CA VAL A 124 -2.01 7.23 1.20
C VAL A 124 -1.65 5.97 0.41
N GLY A 125 -0.44 5.43 0.62
CA GLY A 125 0.00 4.19 -0.02
C GLY A 125 -0.88 3.00 0.31
N ASN A 126 -1.31 2.87 1.57
CA ASN A 126 -2.18 1.79 2.03
C ASN A 126 -3.56 1.85 1.35
N VAL A 127 -4.15 3.04 1.22
CA VAL A 127 -5.45 3.22 0.53
C VAL A 127 -5.34 2.85 -0.95
N LEU A 128 -4.27 3.28 -1.64
CA LEU A 128 -4.04 2.90 -3.04
C LEU A 128 -3.83 1.39 -3.19
N GLN A 129 -3.11 0.77 -2.25
CA GLN A 129 -2.92 -0.68 -2.25
C GLN A 129 -4.24 -1.42 -2.01
N ALA A 130 -5.05 -0.94 -1.06
CA ALA A 130 -6.36 -1.49 -0.74
C ALA A 130 -7.31 -1.46 -1.94
N GLY A 131 -7.44 -0.32 -2.63
CA GLY A 131 -8.28 -0.22 -3.82
C GLY A 131 -7.83 -1.15 -4.95
N ASN A 132 -6.52 -1.29 -5.18
CA ASN A 132 -6.00 -2.25 -6.15
C ASN A 132 -6.28 -3.72 -5.76
N GLN A 133 -6.22 -4.05 -4.46
CA GLN A 133 -6.58 -5.38 -3.98
C GLN A 133 -8.05 -5.69 -4.26
N LEU A 134 -8.95 -4.76 -3.95
CA LEU A 134 -10.39 -4.90 -4.19
C LEU A 134 -10.71 -5.14 -5.67
N ILE A 135 -10.11 -4.38 -6.58
CA ILE A 135 -10.25 -4.59 -8.04
C ILE A 135 -9.71 -5.97 -8.44
N THR A 136 -8.55 -6.37 -7.90
CA THR A 136 -7.91 -7.65 -8.27
C THR A 136 -8.70 -8.87 -7.79
N GLN A 137 -9.44 -8.74 -6.69
CA GLN A 137 -10.32 -9.80 -6.18
C GLN A 137 -11.43 -10.16 -7.17
N GLY A 138 -11.88 -9.18 -8.00
CA GLY A 138 -12.92 -9.38 -9.01
C GLY A 138 -14.28 -9.78 -8.41
N THR A 139 -14.53 -9.38 -7.17
CA THR A 139 -15.78 -9.61 -6.42
C THR A 139 -16.76 -8.44 -6.55
N LEU A 140 -16.29 -7.30 -7.06
CA LEU A 140 -17.04 -6.07 -7.25
C LEU A 140 -17.74 -6.04 -8.62
N SER A 141 -18.71 -5.15 -8.76
CA SER A 141 -19.30 -4.83 -10.05
C SER A 141 -18.38 -3.94 -10.89
N ASP A 142 -18.56 -3.97 -12.22
CA ASP A 142 -17.79 -3.12 -13.15
C ASP A 142 -17.88 -1.61 -12.80
N GLU A 143 -19.02 -1.17 -12.25
CA GLU A 143 -19.21 0.22 -11.80
C GLU A 143 -18.38 0.53 -10.54
N GLU A 144 -18.43 -0.35 -9.54
CA GLU A 144 -17.64 -0.18 -8.30
C GLU A 144 -16.13 -0.22 -8.60
N GLU A 145 -15.68 -1.11 -9.47
CA GLU A 145 -14.27 -1.14 -9.90
C GLU A 145 -13.87 0.16 -10.60
N PHE A 146 -14.73 0.70 -11.46
CA PHE A 146 -14.50 1.97 -12.15
C PHE A 146 -14.43 3.14 -11.16
N GLU A 147 -15.38 3.22 -10.22
CA GLU A 147 -15.39 4.25 -9.16
C GLU A 147 -14.11 4.20 -8.32
N ILE A 148 -13.67 3.02 -7.90
CA ILE A 148 -12.42 2.85 -7.12
C ILE A 148 -11.22 3.32 -7.93
N GLN A 149 -11.14 3.00 -9.22
CA GLN A 149 -10.05 3.47 -10.09
C GLN A 149 -10.02 5.00 -10.20
N GLU A 150 -11.18 5.64 -10.36
CA GLU A 150 -11.28 7.10 -10.43
C GLU A 150 -10.86 7.75 -9.11
N GLN A 151 -11.35 7.22 -7.98
CA GLN A 151 -11.00 7.69 -6.64
C GLN A 151 -9.50 7.60 -6.37
N MET A 152 -8.87 6.46 -6.67
CA MET A 152 -7.42 6.26 -6.52
C MET A 152 -6.63 7.23 -7.41
N THR A 153 -7.08 7.44 -8.65
CA THR A 153 -6.43 8.36 -9.59
C THR A 153 -6.48 9.79 -9.05
N LEU A 154 -7.64 10.23 -8.56
CA LEU A 154 -7.82 11.56 -7.97
C LEU A 154 -6.97 11.73 -6.70
N LEU A 155 -7.00 10.74 -5.80
CA LEU A 155 -6.21 10.75 -4.57
C LEU A 155 -4.72 10.90 -4.89
N ASN A 156 -4.20 10.07 -5.80
CA ASN A 156 -2.79 10.11 -6.19
C ASN A 156 -2.41 11.46 -6.83
N ALA A 157 -3.27 12.00 -7.70
CA ALA A 157 -3.03 13.29 -8.34
C ALA A 157 -2.95 14.44 -7.33
N ARG A 158 -3.90 14.51 -6.39
CA ARG A 158 -3.92 15.56 -5.36
C ARG A 158 -2.73 15.45 -4.41
N TRP A 159 -2.46 14.24 -3.91
CA TRP A 159 -1.30 13.97 -3.05
C TRP A 159 0.00 14.39 -3.72
N GLU A 160 0.24 13.99 -4.97
CA GLU A 160 1.46 14.30 -5.69
C GLU A 160 1.59 15.79 -5.99
N ALA A 161 0.49 16.47 -6.35
CA ALA A 161 0.48 17.91 -6.55
C ALA A 161 0.88 18.67 -5.28
N LEU A 162 0.28 18.31 -4.14
CA LEU A 162 0.61 18.91 -2.85
C LEU A 162 2.07 18.65 -2.49
N ARG A 163 2.54 17.40 -2.62
CA ARG A 163 3.92 17.00 -2.32
C ARG A 163 4.93 17.78 -3.17
N VAL A 164 4.71 17.91 -4.47
CA VAL A 164 5.59 18.63 -5.39
C VAL A 164 5.61 20.12 -5.07
N ALA A 165 4.44 20.75 -4.91
CA ALA A 165 4.35 22.17 -4.56
C ALA A 165 5.05 22.47 -3.23
N SER A 166 4.95 21.57 -2.26
CA SER A 166 5.62 21.69 -0.96
C SER A 166 7.14 21.61 -1.08
N MET A 167 7.66 20.74 -1.95
CA MET A 167 9.10 20.66 -2.21
C MET A 167 9.63 21.89 -2.96
N ASP A 168 8.86 22.44 -3.90
CA ASP A 168 9.23 23.63 -4.66
C ASP A 168 9.37 24.85 -3.73
N ARG A 169 8.49 24.98 -2.72
CA ARG A 169 8.60 26.04 -1.71
C ARG A 169 9.89 25.98 -0.88
N GLN A 170 10.53 24.81 -0.76
CA GLN A 170 11.79 24.64 -0.03
C GLN A 170 13.05 24.87 -0.88
N SER A 171 12.94 24.97 -2.22
CA SER A 171 14.10 25.06 -3.13
C SER A 171 14.69 26.47 -3.20
#